data_AF-A0A1I1STW4-F1
#
_entry.id   AF-A0A1I1STW4-F1
#
_cell.length_a   1.000
_cell.length_b   1.000
_cell.length_c   1.000
_cell.angle_alpha   90.00
_cell.angle_beta   90.00
_cell.angle_gamma   90.00
#
_symmetry.space_group_name_H-M   'P 1'
#
loop_
_entity.id
_entity.type
_entity.pdbx_description
1 polymer ?
#
loop_
_entity_poly.entity_id
_entity_poly.type
_entity_poly.pdbx_seq_one_letter_code
_entity_poly.pdbx_strand_id
1 'polypeptide(L)'
;MSNILGWLMCVGVVWLSCVLVSGNIRVFIDASTFISIFPFIYGLTIVVFGLSKAVNSIVGFKYLFLEKPDNDSELSDIYKSQINFSMIAGVILTLISITGLLATLHDIQALVPALTEVILGLVYPVLISGLVYYPLYKKLA
;
A
#
# COMPACT_ATOMS: atom_id res chain seq x y z
N MET A 1 -21.53 -3.67 10.84
CA MET A 1 -21.10 -2.32 11.28
C MET A 1 -19.76 -2.29 12.03
N SER A 2 -19.43 -3.26 12.89
CA SER A 2 -18.19 -3.22 13.70
C SER A 2 -16.90 -3.14 12.85
N ASN A 3 -16.84 -3.89 11.75
CA ASN A 3 -15.67 -3.94 10.87
C ASN A 3 -15.37 -2.62 10.15
N ILE A 4 -16.41 -1.92 9.69
CA ILE A 4 -16.26 -0.63 9.00
C ILE A 4 -15.78 0.43 9.99
N LEU A 5 -16.35 0.43 11.20
CA LEU A 5 -15.97 1.36 12.25
C LEU A 5 -14.51 1.15 12.69
N GLY A 6 -14.10 -0.12 12.89
CA GLY A 6 -12.72 -0.45 13.23
C GLY A 6 -11.72 -0.04 12.15
N TRP A 7 -12.04 -0.31 10.88
CA TRP A 7 -11.20 0.13 9.76
C TRP A 7 -11.11 1.67 9.69
N LEU A 8 -12.23 2.38 9.82
CA LEU A 8 -12.26 3.85 9.87
C LEU A 8 -11.46 4.41 11.04
N MET A 9 -11.49 3.78 12.21
CA MET A 9 -10.67 4.17 13.35
C MET A 9 -9.18 4.00 13.05
N CYS A 10 -8.75 2.87 12.48
CA CYS A 10 -7.35 2.65 12.09
C CYS A 10 -6.87 3.69 11.07
N VAL A 11 -7.65 3.90 10.01
CA VAL A 11 -7.36 4.90 8.98
C VAL A 11 -7.31 6.30 9.61
N GLY A 12 -8.29 6.64 10.44
CA GLY A 12 -8.38 7.92 11.14
C GLY A 12 -7.17 8.19 12.04
N VAL A 13 -6.71 7.20 12.81
CA VAL A 13 -5.54 7.33 13.69
C VAL A 13 -4.27 7.57 12.87
N VAL A 14 -4.08 6.85 11.77
CA VAL A 14 -2.91 7.04 10.88
C VAL A 14 -2.92 8.46 10.31
N TRP A 15 -4.04 8.90 9.73
CA TRP A 15 -4.13 10.24 9.15
C TRP A 15 -4.02 11.35 10.18
N LEU A 16 -4.61 11.18 11.36
CA LEU A 16 -4.48 12.13 12.46
C LEU A 16 -3.03 12.23 12.93
N SER A 17 -2.31 11.11 13.01
CA SER A 17 -0.88 11.10 13.32
C SER A 17 -0.07 11.89 12.28
N CYS A 18 -0.36 11.70 10.98
CA CYS A 18 0.26 12.48 9.91
C CYS A 18 0.01 13.99 10.07
N VAL A 19 -1.24 14.40 10.35
CA VAL A 19 -1.60 15.82 10.51
C VAL A 19 -0.93 16.43 11.74
N LEU A 20 -0.86 15.70 12.86
CA LEU A 20 -0.21 16.19 14.09
C LEU A 20 1.29 16.41 13.90
N VAL A 21 1.95 15.61 13.07
CA VAL A 21 3.40 15.71 12.83
C VAL A 21 3.74 16.79 11.82
N SER A 22 3.04 16.87 10.67
CA SER A 22 3.41 17.78 9.59
C SER A 22 2.60 19.07 9.52
N GLY A 23 1.44 19.15 10.20
CA GLY A 23 0.45 20.21 10.02
C GLY A 23 -0.25 20.22 8.65
N ASN A 24 0.20 19.40 7.69
CA ASN A 24 -0.33 19.32 6.33
C ASN A 24 -0.24 17.91 5.76
N ILE A 25 -1.41 17.31 5.54
CA ILE A 25 -1.58 15.96 5.03
C ILE A 25 -1.03 15.77 3.61
N ARG A 26 -0.97 16.85 2.82
CA ARG A 26 -0.49 16.81 1.42
C ARG A 26 0.98 16.43 1.31
N VAL A 27 1.77 16.65 2.37
CA VAL A 27 3.18 16.23 2.41
C VAL A 27 3.33 14.72 2.31
N PHE A 28 2.31 13.96 2.72
CA PHE A 28 2.31 12.50 2.64
C PHE A 28 1.63 11.95 1.39
N ILE A 29 1.18 12.81 0.47
CA ILE A 29 0.50 12.41 -0.77
C ILE A 29 1.42 12.73 -1.94
N ASP A 30 2.13 11.71 -2.42
CA ASP A 30 2.91 11.76 -3.63
C ASP A 30 2.34 10.81 -4.68
N ALA A 31 1.97 11.37 -5.83
CA ALA A 31 1.37 10.62 -6.93
C ALA A 31 2.39 9.67 -7.57
N SER A 32 3.67 10.05 -7.65
CA SER A 32 4.72 9.23 -8.28
C SER A 32 4.92 7.92 -7.54
N THR A 33 5.08 8.01 -6.22
CA THR A 33 5.22 6.85 -5.34
C THR A 33 3.99 5.94 -5.42
N PHE A 34 2.79 6.52 -5.41
CA PHE A 34 1.54 5.76 -5.48
C PHE A 34 1.38 5.02 -6.81
N ILE A 35 1.64 5.71 -7.92
CA ILE A 35 1.60 5.15 -9.29
C ILE A 35 2.68 4.09 -9.48
N SER A 36 3.77 4.11 -8.73
CA SER A 36 4.80 3.07 -8.82
C SER A 36 4.43 1.81 -8.04
N ILE A 37 3.88 1.96 -6.83
CA ILE A 37 3.59 0.82 -5.94
C ILE A 37 2.39 0.00 -6.42
N PHE A 38 1.29 0.66 -6.78
CA PHE A 38 0.04 -0.06 -7.12
C PHE A 38 0.20 -0.99 -8.32
N PRO A 39 0.69 -0.52 -9.49
CA PRO A 39 0.94 -1.38 -10.65
C PRO A 39 1.97 -2.46 -10.37
N PHE A 40 2.95 -2.22 -9.49
CA PHE A 40 3.92 -3.25 -9.14
C PHE A 40 3.25 -4.41 -8.37
N ILE A 41 2.46 -4.11 -7.35
CA ILE A 41 1.72 -5.12 -6.56
C ILE A 41 0.77 -5.92 -7.46
N TYR A 42 -0.02 -5.23 -8.28
CA TYR A 42 -0.97 -5.91 -9.16
C TYR A 42 -0.29 -6.59 -10.34
N GLY A 43 0.82 -6.06 -10.85
CA GLY A 43 1.65 -6.70 -11.86
C GLY A 43 2.21 -8.02 -11.37
N LEU A 44 2.79 -8.06 -10.16
CA LEU A 44 3.21 -9.30 -9.53
C LEU A 44 2.04 -10.26 -9.28
N THR A 45 0.89 -9.74 -8.86
CA THR A 45 -0.31 -10.57 -8.69
C THR A 45 -0.74 -11.23 -10.00
N ILE A 46 -0.71 -10.49 -11.12
CA ILE A 46 -1.04 -11.03 -12.45
C ILE A 46 -0.01 -12.09 -12.87
N VAL A 47 1.28 -11.86 -12.63
CA VAL A 47 2.35 -12.80 -12.97
C VAL A 47 2.22 -14.11 -12.17
N VAL A 48 1.90 -14.03 -10.88
CA VAL A 48 1.86 -15.20 -9.99
C VAL A 48 0.53 -15.95 -10.05
N PHE A 49 -0.60 -15.24 -10.10
CA PHE A 49 -1.94 -15.82 -9.98
C PHE A 49 -2.79 -15.70 -11.26
N GLY A 50 -2.31 -14.98 -12.27
CA GLY A 50 -3.04 -14.72 -13.50
C GLY A 50 -4.02 -13.54 -13.39
N LEU A 51 -4.47 -13.06 -14.56
CA LEU A 51 -5.32 -11.87 -14.67
C LEU A 51 -6.67 -12.03 -13.97
N SER A 52 -7.30 -13.21 -14.10
CA SER A 52 -8.62 -13.49 -13.51
C SER A 52 -8.59 -13.34 -11.98
N LYS A 53 -7.58 -13.91 -11.33
CA LYS A 53 -7.41 -13.84 -9.88
C LYS A 53 -7.00 -12.46 -9.40
N ALA A 54 -6.17 -11.75 -10.17
CA ALA A 54 -5.84 -10.35 -9.89
C ALA A 54 -7.10 -9.46 -9.91
N VAL A 55 -7.97 -9.60 -10.90
CA VAL A 55 -9.25 -8.87 -10.97
C VAL A 55 -10.16 -9.25 -9.81
N ASN A 56 -10.25 -10.54 -9.46
CA ASN A 56 -11.01 -10.98 -8.30
C ASN A 56 -10.51 -10.36 -6.99
N SER A 57 -9.19 -10.18 -6.82
CA SER A 57 -8.63 -9.50 -5.65
C SER A 57 -9.02 -8.02 -5.56
N ILE A 58 -9.27 -7.35 -6.69
CA ILE A 58 -9.78 -5.97 -6.73
C ILE A 58 -11.27 -5.96 -6.34
N VAL A 59 -12.08 -6.84 -6.94
CA VAL A 59 -13.51 -6.95 -6.61
C VAL A 59 -13.70 -7.36 -5.14
N GLY A 60 -12.77 -8.14 -4.59
CA GLY A 60 -12.77 -8.59 -3.20
C GLY A 60 -12.57 -7.49 -2.16
N PHE A 61 -12.20 -6.26 -2.54
CA PHE A 61 -12.16 -5.13 -1.60
C PHE A 61 -13.50 -4.88 -0.90
N LYS A 62 -14.62 -5.27 -1.53
CA LYS A 62 -15.96 -5.23 -0.91
C LYS A 62 -16.03 -6.01 0.41
N TYR A 63 -15.22 -7.08 0.56
CA TYR A 63 -15.17 -7.91 1.77
C TYR A 63 -14.59 -7.17 2.98
N LEU A 64 -13.88 -6.06 2.76
CA LEU A 64 -13.44 -5.17 3.83
C LEU A 64 -14.62 -4.58 4.60
N PHE A 65 -15.73 -4.33 3.91
CA PHE A 65 -16.92 -3.69 4.48
C PHE A 65 -18.04 -4.69 4.82
N LEU A 66 -17.97 -5.91 4.29
CA LEU A 66 -18.89 -6.99 4.66
C LEU A 66 -18.65 -7.48 6.10
N GLU A 67 -19.74 -7.76 6.79
CA GLU A 67 -19.73 -8.20 8.19
C GLU A 67 -19.44 -9.69 8.32
N LYS A 68 -19.93 -10.49 7.35
CA LYS A 68 -19.67 -11.92 7.20
C LYS A 68 -19.43 -12.23 5.71
N PRO A 69 -18.20 -12.09 5.22
CA PRO A 69 -17.86 -12.63 3.91
C PRO A 69 -17.92 -14.16 3.96
N ASP A 70 -18.27 -14.79 2.83
CA ASP A 70 -18.09 -16.23 2.67
C ASP A 70 -16.58 -16.55 2.70
N ASN A 71 -16.22 -17.66 3.32
CA ASN A 71 -14.81 -18.08 3.37
C ASN A 71 -14.34 -18.39 1.95
N ASP A 72 -13.28 -17.68 1.53
CA ASP A 72 -12.62 -17.86 0.25
C ASP A 72 -11.12 -17.97 0.52
N SER A 73 -10.69 -19.22 0.79
CA SER A 73 -9.30 -19.52 1.14
C SER A 73 -8.33 -19.12 0.02
N GLU A 74 -8.76 -19.20 -1.23
CA GLU A 74 -7.94 -18.83 -2.38
C GLU A 74 -7.72 -17.31 -2.42
N LEU A 75 -8.78 -16.52 -2.23
CA LEU A 75 -8.67 -15.06 -2.17
C LEU A 75 -7.88 -14.60 -0.94
N SER A 76 -8.02 -15.30 0.19
CA SER A 76 -7.21 -15.10 1.39
C SER A 76 -5.71 -15.27 1.12
N ASP A 77 -5.32 -16.34 0.43
CA ASP A 77 -3.92 -16.60 0.07
C ASP A 77 -3.36 -15.58 -0.93
N ILE A 78 -4.20 -15.07 -1.83
CA ILE A 78 -3.83 -13.96 -2.73
C ILE A 78 -3.55 -12.70 -1.92
N TYR A 79 -4.41 -12.32 -0.97
CA TYR A 79 -4.16 -11.13 -0.13
C TYR A 79 -2.93 -11.29 0.75
N LYS A 80 -2.69 -12.50 1.29
CA LYS A 80 -1.47 -12.81 2.02
C LYS A 80 -0.22 -12.62 1.15
N SER A 81 -0.29 -13.03 -0.12
CA SER A 81 0.80 -12.82 -1.08
C SER A 81 0.95 -11.36 -1.47
N GLN A 82 -0.14 -10.60 -1.59
CA GLN A 82 -0.11 -9.16 -1.86
C GLN A 82 0.54 -8.36 -0.72
N ILE A 83 0.44 -8.79 0.54
CA ILE A 83 1.22 -8.22 1.65
C ILE A 83 2.72 -8.35 1.36
N ASN A 84 3.18 -9.54 0.98
CA ASN A 84 4.59 -9.77 0.65
C ASN A 84 5.02 -8.97 -0.59
N PHE A 85 4.19 -8.94 -1.64
CA PHE A 85 4.47 -8.17 -2.85
C PHE A 85 4.54 -6.68 -2.58
N SER A 86 3.68 -6.16 -1.70
CA SER A 86 3.72 -4.76 -1.28
C SER A 86 5.06 -4.44 -0.61
N MET A 87 5.50 -5.25 0.34
CA MET A 87 6.79 -5.05 1.01
C MET A 87 7.97 -5.09 0.02
N ILE A 88 7.96 -6.04 -0.91
CA ILE A 88 8.97 -6.13 -1.97
C ILE A 88 8.93 -4.89 -2.88
N ALA A 89 7.74 -4.44 -3.28
CA ALA A 89 7.55 -3.23 -4.07
C ALA A 89 8.17 -2.01 -3.37
N GLY A 90 7.96 -1.91 -2.06
CA GLY A 90 8.54 -0.85 -1.22
C GLY A 90 10.05 -0.83 -1.27
N VAL A 91 10.68 -1.98 -1.05
CA VAL A 91 12.14 -2.10 -1.09
C VAL A 91 12.68 -1.74 -2.47
N ILE A 92 12.07 -2.25 -3.54
CA ILE A 92 12.53 -1.96 -4.91
C ILE A 92 12.38 -0.48 -5.24
N LEU A 93 11.24 0.13 -4.91
CA LEU A 93 11.03 1.56 -5.15
C LEU A 93 12.02 2.40 -4.36
N THR A 94 12.25 2.05 -3.09
CA THR A 94 13.24 2.74 -2.24
C THR A 94 14.64 2.68 -2.87
N LEU A 95 15.04 1.53 -3.42
CA LEU A 95 16.33 1.40 -4.12
C LEU A 95 16.40 2.28 -5.36
N ILE A 96 15.33 2.34 -6.17
CA ILE A 96 15.24 3.21 -7.34
C ILE A 96 15.34 4.67 -6.92
N SER A 97 14.59 5.09 -5.91
CA SER A 97 14.60 6.48 -5.41
C SER A 97 15.95 6.85 -4.80
N ILE A 98 16.67 5.92 -4.15
CA ILE A 98 18.04 6.15 -3.69
C ILE A 98 18.99 6.42 -4.87
N THR A 99 18.86 5.69 -5.99
CA THR A 99 19.68 5.97 -7.18
C THR A 99 19.38 7.35 -7.78
N GLY A 100 18.10 7.74 -7.80
CA GLY A 100 17.69 9.09 -8.17
C GLY A 100 18.28 10.15 -7.24
N LEU A 101 18.22 9.92 -5.92
CA LEU A 101 18.79 10.81 -4.91
C LEU A 101 20.30 11.00 -5.12
N LEU A 102 21.04 9.92 -5.33
CA LEU A 102 22.48 9.99 -5.60
C LEU A 102 22.80 10.78 -6.86
N ALA A 103 21.99 10.63 -7.91
CA ALA A 103 22.16 11.38 -9.16
C ALA A 103 21.92 12.89 -9.00
N THR A 104 21.15 13.30 -7.99
CA THR A 104 20.68 14.67 -7.79
C THR A 104 21.34 15.37 -6.60
N LEU A 105 22.39 14.79 -6.00
CA LEU A 105 23.10 15.35 -4.83
C LEU A 105 23.62 16.78 -5.03
N HIS A 106 23.83 17.21 -6.27
CA HIS A 106 24.35 18.53 -6.59
C HIS A 106 23.26 19.62 -6.67
N ASP A 107 21.98 19.23 -6.72
CA ASP A 107 20.84 20.15 -6.77
C ASP A 107 19.98 20.01 -5.51
N ILE A 108 20.10 20.99 -4.62
CA ILE A 108 19.35 21.06 -3.36
C ILE A 108 17.82 21.07 -3.59
N GLN A 109 17.36 21.65 -4.70
CA GLN A 109 15.92 21.76 -4.98
C GLN A 109 15.32 20.41 -5.34
N ALA A 110 16.08 19.56 -6.04
CA ALA A 110 15.63 18.24 -6.45
C ALA A 110 16.01 17.12 -5.45
N LEU A 111 16.83 17.43 -4.44
CA LEU A 111 17.12 16.55 -3.31
C LEU A 111 15.89 16.28 -2.42
N VAL A 112 15.08 17.30 -2.13
CA VAL A 112 13.92 17.19 -1.24
C VAL A 112 12.83 16.25 -1.80
N PRO A 113 12.42 16.36 -3.08
CA PRO A 113 11.50 15.40 -3.70
C PRO A 113 12.03 13.96 -3.68
N ALA A 114 13.31 13.75 -4.00
CA ALA A 114 13.91 12.42 -4.01
C ALA A 114 13.93 11.77 -2.62
N LEU A 115 14.26 12.53 -1.57
CA LEU A 115 14.17 12.06 -0.18
C LEU A 115 12.73 11.70 0.22
N THR A 116 11.76 12.49 -0.23
CA THR A 116 10.34 12.25 0.05
C THR A 116 9.89 10.93 -0.59
N GLU A 117 10.29 10.67 -1.83
CA GLU A 117 9.97 9.43 -2.54
C GLU A 117 10.57 8.19 -1.85
N VAL A 118 11.81 8.29 -1.35
CA VAL A 118 12.45 7.21 -0.56
C VAL A 118 11.64 6.87 0.70
N ILE A 119 11.22 7.88 1.45
CA ILE A 119 10.47 7.67 2.70
C ILE A 119 9.06 7.14 2.40
N LEU A 120 8.35 7.76 1.45
CA LEU A 120 7.00 7.34 1.07
C LEU A 120 7.00 5.94 0.43
N GLY A 121 8.07 5.58 -0.28
CA GLY A 121 8.29 4.24 -0.82
C GLY A 121 8.31 3.15 0.25
N LEU A 122 8.69 3.46 1.50
CA LEU A 122 8.61 2.54 2.63
C LEU A 122 7.28 2.61 3.37
N VAL A 123 6.71 3.82 3.50
CA VAL A 123 5.49 4.03 4.27
C VAL A 123 4.26 3.47 3.54
N TYR A 124 4.10 3.73 2.25
CA TYR A 124 2.91 3.33 1.50
C TYR A 124 2.66 1.82 1.48
N PRO A 125 3.67 0.96 1.25
CA PRO A 125 3.47 -0.48 1.29
C PRO A 125 3.03 -1.00 2.66
N VAL A 126 3.60 -0.45 3.73
CA VAL A 126 3.23 -0.80 5.11
C VAL A 126 1.79 -0.38 5.39
N LEU A 127 1.39 0.82 4.95
CA LEU A 127 0.02 1.31 5.09
C LEU A 127 -0.98 0.47 4.30
N ILE A 128 -0.71 0.19 3.02
CA ILE A 128 -1.62 -0.61 2.18
C ILE A 128 -1.75 -2.04 2.74
N SER A 129 -0.63 -2.65 3.12
CA SER A 129 -0.61 -3.99 3.70
C SER A 129 -1.37 -4.07 5.01
N GLY A 130 -1.13 -3.13 5.93
CA GLY A 130 -1.75 -3.12 7.25
C GLY A 130 -3.22 -2.68 7.24
N LEU A 131 -3.57 -1.66 6.46
CA LEU A 131 -4.91 -1.08 6.44
C LEU A 131 -5.87 -1.84 5.54
N VAL A 132 -5.37 -2.54 4.51
CA VAL A 132 -6.23 -3.13 3.48
C VAL A 132 -6.04 -4.64 3.35
N TYR A 133 -4.84 -5.11 3.04
CA TYR A 133 -4.64 -6.54 2.76
C TYR A 133 -4.71 -7.43 3.99
N TYR A 134 -4.16 -6.99 5.12
CA TYR A 134 -4.20 -7.73 6.39
C TYR A 134 -5.62 -8.00 6.90
N PRO A 135 -6.53 -7.01 6.99
CA PRO A 135 -7.90 -7.28 7.40
C PRO A 135 -8.68 -8.13 6.39
N LEU A 136 -8.38 -8.04 5.09
CA LEU A 136 -9.00 -8.90 4.07
C LEU A 136 -8.56 -10.35 4.21
N TYR A 137 -7.25 -10.59 4.32
CA TYR A 137 -6.67 -11.90 4.59
C TYR A 137 -7.33 -12.54 5.82
N LYS A 138 -7.38 -11.82 6.95
CA LYS A 138 -7.91 -12.37 8.20
C LYS A 138 -9.41 -12.65 8.16
N LYS A 139 -10.17 -11.95 7.32
CA LYS A 139 -11.62 -12.14 7.20
C LYS A 139 -12.01 -13.28 6.26
N LEU A 140 -11.15 -13.62 5.31
CA LEU A 140 -11.42 -14.63 4.28
C LEU A 140 -10.73 -15.98 4.58
N ALA A 141 -9.81 -15.97 5.56
CA ALA A 141 -9.13 -17.16 6.10
C ALA A 141 -10.07 -18.05 6.94
#